data_AF-A0AAW1TUI1-F1
#
_entry.id   AF-A0AAW1TUI1-F1
#
_cell.length_a   1.000
_cell.length_b   1.000
_cell.length_c   1.000
_cell.angle_alpha   90.00
_cell.angle_beta   90.00
_cell.angle_gamma   90.00
#
_symmetry.space_group_name_H-M   'P 1'
#
loop_
_entity.id
_entity.type
_entity.pdbx_description
1 polymer ?
#
loop_
_entity_poly.entity_id
_entity_poly.type
_entity_poly.pdbx_seq_one_letter_code
_entity_poly.pdbx_strand_id
1 'polypeptide(L)'
;MVKRSKKKLKKKSILYSRQVVVQLTVCVLTYQKFKCKWLLYKSTITINKTLYLYSSRYQNMNSNSSTAPDKDANFECFYTEVKEIEKRDSVLTPKQQIDRLLRPGSTYLNLNPFEVLQIDPDLPIDEIKKKYRRLSILVHPDKNQDDPDRAQQAFEAVNKAWKILENEVTRKKCMDVIEEAKGRTDIMLTEKRKKAKREGKDRIPEDDPDKYKHAIYVLTMKLFADMERKRRDLAERDQEERKRKREAEIEEEEMNKVQKEWQKNFEAWVDVVINGVNIS
;
A
#
# COMPACT_ATOMS: atom_id res chain seq x y z
N MET A 1 35.87 71.86 -38.62
CA MET A 1 34.41 71.69 -38.80
C MET A 1 33.91 70.22 -38.78
N VAL A 2 34.71 69.22 -39.18
CA VAL A 2 34.28 67.81 -39.36
C VAL A 2 33.86 67.07 -38.06
N LYS A 3 34.50 67.35 -36.90
CA LYS A 3 34.23 66.64 -35.63
C LYS A 3 32.84 66.92 -35.03
N ARG A 4 32.26 68.11 -35.27
CA ARG A 4 30.92 68.51 -34.76
C ARG A 4 29.78 67.84 -35.54
N SER A 5 30.01 67.54 -36.82
CA SER A 5 29.05 66.84 -37.69
C SER A 5 28.90 65.35 -37.32
N LYS A 6 30.01 64.66 -37.02
CA LYS A 6 29.99 63.24 -36.58
C LYS A 6 29.23 63.03 -35.26
N LYS A 7 29.29 63.98 -34.31
CA LYS A 7 28.51 63.92 -33.06
C LYS A 7 27.00 64.11 -33.28
N LYS A 8 26.58 64.97 -34.22
CA LYS A 8 25.16 65.13 -34.59
C LYS A 8 24.58 63.89 -35.28
N LEU A 9 25.36 63.25 -36.15
CA LEU A 9 24.98 62.00 -36.81
C LEU A 9 24.84 60.82 -35.82
N LYS A 10 25.78 60.67 -34.87
CA LYS A 10 25.65 59.65 -33.80
C LYS A 10 24.42 59.87 -32.91
N LYS A 11 24.10 61.11 -32.54
CA LYS A 11 22.88 61.41 -31.77
C LYS A 11 21.59 61.09 -32.54
N LYS A 12 21.53 61.40 -33.84
CA LYS A 12 20.37 61.05 -34.69
C LYS A 12 20.19 59.53 -34.83
N SER A 13 21.28 58.78 -34.99
CA SER A 13 21.27 57.31 -35.06
C SER A 13 20.75 56.66 -33.76
N ILE A 14 21.18 57.16 -32.59
CA ILE A 14 20.70 56.68 -31.29
C ILE A 14 19.21 57.00 -31.08
N LEU A 15 18.76 58.19 -31.52
CA LEU A 15 17.35 58.57 -31.42
C LEU A 15 16.46 57.68 -32.30
N TYR A 16 16.92 57.38 -33.53
CA TYR A 16 16.22 56.49 -34.46
C TYR A 16 16.12 55.06 -33.90
N SER A 17 17.20 54.54 -33.32
CA SER A 17 17.20 53.22 -32.68
C SER A 17 16.23 53.13 -31.49
N ARG A 18 16.16 54.17 -30.64
CA ARG A 18 15.18 54.22 -29.54
C ARG A 18 13.74 54.30 -30.03
N GLN A 19 13.48 55.05 -31.11
CA GLN A 19 12.16 55.16 -31.74
C GLN A 19 11.66 53.79 -32.24
N VAL A 20 12.54 53.00 -32.87
CA VAL A 20 12.22 51.67 -33.40
C VAL A 20 11.94 50.67 -32.28
N VAL A 21 12.70 50.69 -31.18
CA VAL A 21 12.47 49.81 -30.02
C VAL A 21 11.12 50.11 -29.34
N VAL A 22 10.74 51.39 -29.23
CA VAL A 22 9.44 51.79 -28.66
C VAL A 22 8.28 51.35 -29.56
N GLN A 23 8.41 51.45 -30.89
CA GLN A 23 7.36 50.96 -31.79
C GLN A 23 7.21 49.42 -31.75
N LEU A 24 8.32 48.69 -31.68
CA LEU A 24 8.28 47.23 -31.58
C LEU A 24 7.64 46.75 -30.28
N THR A 25 7.93 47.40 -29.14
CA THR A 25 7.32 47.02 -27.85
C THR A 25 5.83 47.32 -27.79
N VAL A 26 5.38 48.45 -28.35
CA VAL A 26 3.94 48.75 -28.46
C VAL A 26 3.24 47.71 -29.33
N CYS A 27 3.85 47.28 -30.44
CA CYS A 27 3.30 46.25 -31.33
C CYS A 27 3.19 44.86 -30.66
N VAL A 28 4.16 44.47 -29.84
CA VAL A 28 4.11 43.20 -29.10
C VAL A 28 3.03 43.23 -28.01
N LEU A 29 2.88 44.35 -27.30
CA LEU A 29 1.87 44.51 -26.26
C LEU A 29 0.44 44.57 -26.82
N THR A 30 0.23 45.19 -27.99
CA THR A 30 -1.07 45.16 -28.66
C THR A 30 -1.40 43.76 -29.18
N TYR A 31 -0.43 43.05 -29.75
CA TYR A 31 -0.60 41.66 -30.18
C TYR A 31 -0.99 40.73 -29.02
N GLN A 32 -0.35 40.89 -27.85
CA GLN A 32 -0.67 40.07 -26.67
C GLN A 32 -2.08 40.35 -26.12
N LYS A 33 -2.54 41.61 -26.15
CA LYS A 33 -3.92 41.96 -25.77
C LYS A 33 -4.97 41.36 -26.73
N PHE A 34 -4.68 41.35 -28.04
CA PHE A 34 -5.57 40.71 -29.03
C PHE A 34 -5.62 39.19 -28.85
N LYS A 35 -4.48 38.54 -28.58
CA LYS A 35 -4.41 37.09 -28.33
C LYS A 35 -5.24 36.66 -27.11
N CYS A 36 -5.21 37.43 -26.02
CA CYS A 36 -6.03 37.15 -24.83
C CYS A 36 -7.54 37.31 -25.09
N LYS A 37 -7.97 38.35 -25.81
CA LYS A 37 -9.38 38.52 -26.21
C LYS A 37 -9.88 37.40 -27.11
N TRP A 38 -9.05 36.95 -28.05
CA TRP A 38 -9.39 35.85 -28.96
C TRP A 38 -9.49 34.49 -28.26
N LEU A 39 -8.62 34.22 -27.26
CA LEU A 39 -8.71 33.01 -26.45
C LEU A 39 -9.99 32.97 -25.59
N LEU A 40 -10.38 34.10 -25.00
CA LEU A 40 -11.64 34.19 -24.25
C LEU A 40 -12.87 33.97 -25.16
N TYR A 41 -12.83 34.46 -26.40
CA TYR A 41 -13.89 34.25 -27.38
C TYR A 41 -13.99 32.78 -27.85
N LYS A 42 -12.85 32.09 -28.00
CA LYS A 42 -12.85 30.63 -28.28
C LYS A 42 -13.40 29.80 -27.14
N SER A 43 -13.11 30.17 -25.89
CA SER A 43 -13.65 29.48 -24.71
C SER A 43 -15.17 29.62 -24.61
N THR A 44 -15.74 30.81 -24.88
CA THR A 44 -17.19 31.01 -24.85
C THR A 44 -17.92 30.29 -25.99
N ILE A 45 -17.35 30.21 -27.20
CA ILE A 45 -17.93 29.40 -28.29
C ILE A 45 -17.95 27.91 -27.93
N THR A 46 -16.89 27.40 -27.29
CA THR A 46 -16.79 25.97 -26.94
C THR A 46 -17.85 25.59 -25.90
N ILE A 47 -18.07 26.44 -24.88
CA ILE A 47 -19.07 26.23 -23.83
C ILE A 47 -20.51 26.25 -24.39
N ASN A 48 -20.80 27.16 -25.31
CA ASN A 48 -22.13 27.21 -25.94
C ASN A 48 -22.40 26.00 -26.86
N LYS A 49 -21.36 25.44 -27.49
CA LYS A 49 -21.47 24.22 -28.31
C LYS A 49 -21.73 22.97 -27.47
N THR A 50 -21.10 22.85 -26.30
CA THR A 50 -21.40 21.76 -25.34
C THR A 50 -22.79 21.89 -24.73
N LEU A 51 -23.27 23.10 -24.43
CA LEU A 51 -24.64 23.30 -23.93
C LEU A 51 -25.71 22.91 -24.96
N TYR A 52 -25.48 23.21 -26.25
CA TYR A 52 -26.40 22.83 -27.33
C TYR A 52 -26.46 21.30 -27.53
N LEU A 53 -25.32 20.62 -27.48
CA LEU A 53 -25.25 19.16 -27.56
C LEU A 53 -25.91 18.47 -26.35
N TYR A 54 -25.82 19.08 -25.16
CA TYR A 54 -26.50 18.59 -23.96
C TYR A 54 -28.03 18.73 -24.05
N SER A 55 -28.53 19.83 -24.60
CA SER A 55 -29.96 20.05 -24.84
C SER A 55 -30.53 19.12 -25.92
N SER A 56 -29.81 18.89 -27.02
CA SER A 56 -30.21 17.93 -28.08
C SER A 56 -30.26 16.48 -27.59
N ARG A 57 -29.40 16.09 -26.64
CA ARG A 57 -29.37 14.73 -26.07
C ARG A 57 -30.57 14.46 -25.14
N TYR A 58 -31.13 15.49 -24.50
CA TYR A 58 -32.29 15.35 -23.61
C TYR A 58 -33.63 15.12 -24.34
N GLN A 59 -33.74 15.51 -25.62
CA GLN A 59 -34.95 15.26 -26.41
C GLN A 59 -35.02 13.86 -27.03
N ASN A 60 -33.91 13.12 -27.06
CA ASN A 60 -33.80 11.80 -27.71
C ASN A 60 -33.99 10.62 -26.74
N MET A 61 -34.40 10.86 -25.49
CA MET A 61 -34.66 9.80 -24.49
C MET A 61 -36.12 9.34 -24.43
N ASN A 62 -36.94 9.68 -25.43
CA ASN A 62 -38.36 9.31 -25.46
C ASN A 62 -38.73 8.56 -26.74
N SER A 63 -38.17 7.36 -26.93
CA SER A 63 -38.69 6.35 -27.86
C SER A 63 -38.16 4.93 -27.55
N ASN A 64 -39.08 4.08 -27.10
CA ASN A 64 -39.22 2.63 -27.31
C ASN A 64 -38.23 1.59 -26.71
N SER A 65 -38.69 1.00 -25.60
CA SER A 65 -38.89 -0.43 -25.26
C SER A 65 -37.98 -1.57 -25.80
N SER A 66 -37.52 -2.35 -24.79
CA SER A 66 -37.46 -3.83 -24.62
C SER A 66 -36.39 -4.68 -25.31
N THR A 67 -35.52 -5.33 -24.49
CA THR A 67 -35.22 -6.80 -24.45
C THR A 67 -34.23 -7.17 -23.32
N ALA A 68 -34.63 -8.12 -22.43
CA ALA A 68 -33.84 -8.99 -21.51
C ALA A 68 -32.82 -8.39 -20.50
N PRO A 69 -32.56 -9.03 -19.32
CA PRO A 69 -31.62 -8.52 -18.32
C PRO A 69 -30.19 -8.76 -18.81
N ASP A 70 -29.60 -7.68 -19.29
CA ASP A 70 -28.37 -7.65 -20.07
C ASP A 70 -27.14 -7.88 -19.18
N LYS A 71 -26.57 -9.09 -19.25
CA LYS A 71 -25.33 -9.44 -18.55
C LYS A 71 -24.16 -8.57 -19.03
N ASP A 72 -24.23 -8.05 -20.27
CA ASP A 72 -23.22 -7.20 -20.85
C ASP A 72 -23.34 -5.76 -20.33
N ALA A 73 -24.55 -5.25 -20.09
CA ALA A 73 -24.75 -3.97 -19.40
C ALA A 73 -24.22 -4.01 -17.94
N ASN A 74 -24.38 -5.14 -17.25
CA ASN A 74 -23.77 -5.32 -15.92
C ASN A 74 -22.23 -5.40 -15.99
N PHE A 75 -21.67 -6.00 -17.05
CA PHE A 75 -20.22 -6.08 -17.27
C PHE A 75 -19.62 -4.72 -17.69
N GLU A 76 -20.34 -3.96 -18.51
CA GLU A 76 -19.94 -2.65 -18.99
C GLU A 76 -20.07 -1.57 -17.90
N CYS A 77 -21.09 -1.69 -17.04
CA CYS A 77 -21.22 -0.93 -15.79
C CYS A 77 -20.08 -1.26 -14.82
N PHE A 78 -19.73 -2.55 -14.68
CA PHE A 78 -18.56 -2.95 -13.89
C PHE A 78 -17.25 -2.41 -14.46
N TYR A 79 -17.05 -2.44 -15.77
CA TYR A 79 -15.85 -1.90 -16.41
C TYR A 79 -15.76 -0.38 -16.34
N THR A 80 -16.88 0.33 -16.46
CA THR A 80 -16.94 1.78 -16.28
C THR A 80 -16.74 2.17 -14.83
N GLU A 81 -17.35 1.45 -13.87
CA GLU A 81 -17.08 1.61 -12.45
C GLU A 81 -15.60 1.35 -12.14
N VAL A 82 -15.00 0.27 -12.67
CA VAL A 82 -13.56 -0.05 -12.53
C VAL A 82 -12.67 1.04 -13.14
N LYS A 83 -13.02 1.61 -14.31
CA LYS A 83 -12.27 2.72 -14.93
C LYS A 83 -12.43 4.04 -14.18
N GLU A 84 -13.59 4.32 -13.61
CA GLU A 84 -13.82 5.49 -12.76
C GLU A 84 -13.15 5.36 -11.41
N ILE A 85 -13.12 4.14 -10.88
CA ILE A 85 -12.27 3.69 -9.79
C ILE A 85 -10.80 3.92 -10.16
N GLU A 86 -10.33 3.51 -11.33
CA GLU A 86 -8.95 3.70 -11.79
C GLU A 86 -8.61 5.18 -11.94
N LYS A 87 -9.57 6.03 -12.36
CA LYS A 87 -9.44 7.48 -12.43
C LYS A 87 -9.40 8.15 -11.05
N ARG A 88 -10.17 7.64 -10.08
CA ARG A 88 -10.11 8.05 -8.65
C ARG A 88 -8.84 7.56 -7.95
N ASP A 89 -8.36 6.37 -8.33
CA ASP A 89 -7.08 5.81 -7.89
C ASP A 89 -5.90 6.33 -8.69
N SER A 90 -6.10 7.19 -9.70
CA SER A 90 -4.98 7.85 -10.41
C SER A 90 -4.14 8.77 -9.50
N VAL A 91 -4.51 8.86 -8.21
CA VAL A 91 -3.69 9.39 -7.13
C VAL A 91 -2.54 8.42 -6.74
N LEU A 92 -2.57 7.14 -7.17
CA LEU A 92 -1.48 6.16 -7.02
C LEU A 92 -1.43 5.14 -8.18
N THR A 93 -0.38 5.19 -9.00
CA THR A 93 -0.15 4.27 -10.14
C THR A 93 0.00 2.80 -9.69
N PRO A 94 -0.29 1.80 -10.55
CA PRO A 94 -0.07 0.39 -10.24
C PRO A 94 1.34 0.10 -9.71
N LYS A 95 2.36 0.74 -10.30
CA LYS A 95 3.75 0.65 -9.87
C LYS A 95 3.98 1.22 -8.47
N GLN A 96 3.41 2.39 -8.17
CA GLN A 96 3.49 2.98 -6.83
C GLN A 96 2.82 2.10 -5.77
N GLN A 97 1.77 1.36 -6.14
CA GLN A 97 1.11 0.45 -5.21
C GLN A 97 1.96 -0.79 -4.91
N ILE A 98 2.64 -1.32 -5.92
CA ILE A 98 3.62 -2.40 -5.75
C ILE A 98 4.81 -1.90 -4.92
N ASP A 99 5.33 -0.70 -5.19
CA ASP A 99 6.40 -0.08 -4.41
C ASP A 99 6.02 0.14 -2.95
N ARG A 100 4.76 0.53 -2.67
CA ARG A 100 4.24 0.67 -1.30
C ARG A 100 4.28 -0.67 -0.56
N LEU A 101 3.76 -1.72 -1.18
CA LEU A 101 3.63 -3.06 -0.58
C LEU A 101 4.98 -3.79 -0.44
N LEU A 102 5.95 -3.45 -1.29
CA LEU A 102 7.29 -4.06 -1.30
C LEU A 102 8.41 -3.13 -0.81
N ARG A 103 8.07 -2.01 -0.16
CA ARG A 103 9.08 -1.13 0.41
C ARG A 103 9.92 -1.90 1.44
N PRO A 104 11.25 -1.66 1.54
CA PRO A 104 12.05 -2.21 2.63
C PRO A 104 11.40 -1.90 4.00
N GLY A 105 11.11 -2.95 4.79
CA GLY A 105 10.37 -2.84 6.05
C GLY A 105 8.86 -3.03 5.95
N SER A 106 8.30 -3.27 4.75
CA SER A 106 6.87 -3.55 4.55
C SER A 106 6.41 -4.85 5.20
N THR A 107 7.32 -5.78 5.53
CA THR A 107 7.00 -7.03 6.22
C THR A 107 6.19 -6.81 7.50
N TYR A 108 6.50 -5.76 8.27
CA TYR A 108 5.78 -5.44 9.50
C TYR A 108 4.51 -4.64 9.25
N LEU A 109 4.50 -3.78 8.23
CA LEU A 109 3.31 -3.02 7.84
C LEU A 109 2.23 -3.95 7.25
N ASN A 110 2.65 -4.94 6.48
CA ASN A 110 1.78 -5.94 5.84
C ASN A 110 1.21 -6.96 6.85
N LEU A 111 1.60 -6.90 8.13
CA LEU A 111 0.97 -7.67 9.18
C LEU A 111 -0.43 -7.14 9.51
N ASN A 112 -0.66 -5.84 9.32
CA ASN A 112 -1.98 -5.25 9.52
C ASN A 112 -2.81 -5.38 8.22
N PRO A 113 -3.89 -6.18 8.22
CA PRO A 113 -4.73 -6.37 7.03
C PRO A 113 -5.45 -5.09 6.58
N PHE A 114 -5.79 -4.20 7.53
CA PHE A 114 -6.51 -2.96 7.24
C PHE A 114 -5.62 -1.94 6.53
N GLU A 115 -4.34 -1.90 6.87
CA GLU A 115 -3.35 -1.01 6.24
C GLU A 115 -3.02 -1.45 4.80
N VAL A 116 -2.91 -2.76 4.57
CA VAL A 116 -2.67 -3.34 3.25
C VAL A 116 -3.80 -2.95 2.29
N LEU A 117 -5.06 -3.08 2.72
CA LEU A 117 -6.24 -2.75 1.91
C LEU A 117 -6.62 -1.26 1.93
N GLN A 118 -5.97 -0.45 2.78
CA GLN A 118 -6.27 0.98 2.98
C GLN A 118 -7.75 1.21 3.33
N ILE A 119 -8.21 0.50 4.35
CA ILE A 119 -9.58 0.54 4.85
C ILE A 119 -9.60 0.95 6.31
N ASP A 120 -10.68 1.61 6.71
CA ASP A 120 -10.97 1.83 8.12
C ASP A 120 -11.41 0.50 8.77
N PRO A 121 -11.01 0.25 10.04
CA PRO A 121 -11.42 -0.96 10.77
C PRO A 121 -12.93 -1.11 10.88
N ASP A 122 -13.66 0.01 11.00
CA ASP A 122 -15.10 0.05 11.23
C ASP A 122 -15.95 -0.19 9.97
N LEU A 123 -15.32 -0.44 8.80
CA LEU A 123 -16.03 -0.68 7.55
C LEU A 123 -16.73 -2.06 7.50
N PRO A 124 -17.90 -2.16 6.83
CA PRO A 124 -18.58 -3.43 6.62
C PRO A 124 -17.83 -4.33 5.64
N ILE A 125 -17.98 -5.64 5.79
CA ILE A 125 -17.28 -6.67 5.00
C ILE A 125 -17.52 -6.49 3.49
N ASP A 126 -18.71 -6.06 3.09
CA ASP A 126 -19.06 -5.85 1.68
C ASP A 126 -18.19 -4.78 1.01
N GLU A 127 -17.89 -3.69 1.73
CA GLU A 127 -17.00 -2.62 1.25
C GLU A 127 -15.54 -3.08 1.25
N ILE A 128 -15.12 -3.88 2.24
CA ILE A 128 -13.80 -4.51 2.27
C ILE A 128 -13.60 -5.38 1.03
N LYS A 129 -14.62 -6.17 0.66
CA LYS A 129 -14.59 -7.04 -0.54
C LYS A 129 -14.47 -6.23 -1.83
N LYS A 130 -15.16 -5.09 -1.93
CA LYS A 130 -15.02 -4.17 -3.08
C LYS A 130 -13.59 -3.61 -3.17
N LYS A 131 -13.02 -3.17 -2.05
CA LYS A 131 -11.65 -2.65 -1.97
C LYS A 131 -10.62 -3.71 -2.33
N TYR A 132 -10.77 -4.93 -1.82
CA TYR A 132 -9.93 -6.07 -2.20
C TYR A 132 -9.96 -6.33 -3.70
N ARG A 133 -11.15 -6.45 -4.32
CA ARG A 133 -11.26 -6.70 -5.77
C ARG A 133 -10.54 -5.63 -6.60
N ARG A 134 -10.73 -4.36 -6.25
CA ARG A 134 -10.07 -3.22 -6.89
C ARG A 134 -8.55 -3.31 -6.77
N LEU A 135 -8.06 -3.58 -5.57
CA LEU A 135 -6.63 -3.66 -5.30
C LEU A 135 -5.96 -4.84 -6.01
N SER A 136 -6.61 -6.00 -5.99
CA SER A 136 -6.16 -7.22 -6.65
C SER A 136 -5.98 -7.04 -8.16
N ILE A 137 -6.88 -6.29 -8.82
CA ILE A 137 -6.74 -5.98 -10.25
C ILE A 137 -5.53 -5.08 -10.50
N LEU A 138 -5.29 -4.09 -9.64
CA LEU A 138 -4.18 -3.14 -9.81
C LEU A 138 -2.81 -3.80 -9.66
N VAL A 139 -2.66 -4.73 -8.70
CA VAL A 139 -1.38 -5.41 -8.43
C VAL A 139 -1.23 -6.75 -9.17
N HIS A 140 -2.18 -7.11 -10.04
CA HIS A 140 -2.15 -8.39 -10.75
C HIS A 140 -0.92 -8.48 -11.70
N PRO A 141 -0.21 -9.63 -11.75
CA PRO A 141 0.96 -9.80 -12.60
C PRO A 141 0.65 -9.64 -14.10
N ASP A 142 -0.55 -10.05 -14.55
CA ASP A 142 -0.98 -9.91 -15.95
C ASP A 142 -1.01 -8.45 -16.46
N LYS A 143 -1.34 -7.49 -15.58
CA LYS A 143 -1.38 -6.07 -15.92
C LYS A 143 -0.03 -5.37 -15.75
N ASN A 144 0.88 -5.98 -14.99
CA ASN A 144 2.20 -5.45 -14.66
C ASN A 144 3.29 -6.35 -15.23
N GLN A 145 3.25 -6.59 -16.55
CA GLN A 145 4.17 -7.49 -17.25
C GLN A 145 5.62 -6.99 -17.22
N ASP A 146 5.85 -5.71 -16.93
CA ASP A 146 7.17 -5.13 -16.74
C ASP A 146 7.90 -5.73 -15.51
N ASP A 147 7.16 -6.07 -14.45
CA ASP A 147 7.70 -6.51 -13.15
C ASP A 147 6.81 -7.62 -12.52
N PRO A 148 6.73 -8.81 -13.15
CA PRO A 148 5.78 -9.86 -12.75
C PRO A 148 6.07 -10.43 -11.35
N ASP A 149 7.35 -10.59 -10.97
CA ASP A 149 7.73 -11.14 -9.67
C ASP A 149 7.32 -10.23 -8.51
N ARG A 150 7.51 -8.91 -8.70
CA ARG A 150 7.13 -7.90 -7.71
C ARG A 150 5.61 -7.79 -7.62
N ALA A 151 4.92 -7.80 -8.75
CA ALA A 151 3.46 -7.81 -8.79
C ALA A 151 2.90 -9.04 -8.07
N GLN A 152 3.48 -10.23 -8.29
CA GLN A 152 3.08 -11.46 -7.62
C GLN A 152 3.23 -11.38 -6.10
N GLN A 153 4.38 -10.90 -5.59
CA GLN A 153 4.59 -10.72 -4.15
C GLN A 153 3.61 -9.70 -3.54
N ALA A 154 3.34 -8.60 -4.24
CA ALA A 154 2.37 -7.60 -3.81
C ALA A 154 0.94 -8.17 -3.77
N PHE A 155 0.57 -8.95 -4.79
CA PHE A 155 -0.71 -9.65 -4.87
C PHE A 155 -0.88 -10.66 -3.72
N GLU A 156 0.17 -11.42 -3.40
CA GLU A 156 0.16 -12.35 -2.28
C GLU A 156 -0.07 -11.64 -0.94
N ALA A 157 0.54 -10.47 -0.73
CA ALA A 157 0.31 -9.66 0.47
C ALA A 157 -1.16 -9.20 0.58
N VAL A 158 -1.74 -8.72 -0.52
CA VAL A 158 -3.15 -8.31 -0.59
C VAL A 158 -4.09 -9.48 -0.35
N ASN A 159 -3.82 -10.63 -0.95
CA ASN A 159 -4.61 -11.86 -0.78
C ASN A 159 -4.52 -12.39 0.66
N LYS A 160 -3.33 -12.34 1.28
CA LYS A 160 -3.14 -12.71 2.69
C LYS A 160 -3.96 -11.82 3.61
N ALA A 161 -3.98 -10.51 3.39
CA ALA A 161 -4.80 -9.57 4.15
C ALA A 161 -6.29 -9.90 4.02
N TRP A 162 -6.78 -10.17 2.81
CA TRP A 162 -8.17 -10.57 2.59
C TRP A 162 -8.54 -11.86 3.35
N LYS A 163 -7.71 -12.91 3.26
CA LYS A 163 -7.96 -14.19 3.97
C LYS A 163 -8.08 -14.03 5.48
N ILE A 164 -7.36 -13.08 6.07
CA ILE A 164 -7.45 -12.77 7.51
C ILE A 164 -8.77 -12.07 7.84
N LEU A 165 -9.25 -11.19 6.97
CA LEU A 165 -10.48 -10.42 7.18
C LEU A 165 -11.74 -11.19 6.80
N GLU A 166 -11.65 -12.15 5.86
CA GLU A 166 -12.74 -13.02 5.44
C GLU A 166 -13.19 -13.97 6.55
N ASN A 167 -12.23 -14.45 7.35
CA ASN A 167 -12.51 -15.31 8.49
C ASN A 167 -12.89 -14.48 9.72
N GLU A 168 -14.12 -14.64 10.21
CA GLU A 168 -14.65 -13.85 11.34
C GLU A 168 -13.79 -13.97 12.62
N VAL A 169 -13.26 -15.17 12.89
CA VAL A 169 -12.40 -15.42 14.06
C VAL A 169 -11.10 -14.61 14.00
N THR A 170 -10.43 -14.61 12.85
CA THR A 170 -9.17 -13.87 12.69
C THR A 170 -9.40 -12.38 12.53
N ARG A 171 -10.51 -11.98 11.91
CA ARG A 171 -10.97 -10.59 11.87
C ARG A 171 -11.19 -10.05 13.27
N LYS A 172 -11.93 -10.77 14.11
CA LYS A 172 -12.14 -10.38 15.51
C LYS A 172 -10.82 -10.21 16.26
N LYS A 173 -9.88 -11.15 16.14
CA LYS A 173 -8.53 -11.01 16.72
C LYS A 173 -7.81 -9.74 16.27
N CYS A 174 -7.94 -9.35 15.00
CA CYS A 174 -7.33 -8.12 14.49
C CYS A 174 -8.03 -6.87 15.08
N MET A 175 -9.34 -6.92 15.29
CA MET A 175 -10.10 -5.84 15.92
C MET A 175 -9.75 -5.71 17.41
N ASP A 176 -9.63 -6.83 18.13
CA ASP A 176 -9.23 -6.85 19.54
C ASP A 176 -7.86 -6.17 19.73
N VAL A 177 -6.92 -6.38 18.79
CA VAL A 177 -5.60 -5.70 18.80
C VAL A 177 -5.73 -4.19 18.61
N ILE A 178 -6.63 -3.74 17.74
CA ILE A 178 -6.88 -2.31 17.51
C ILE A 178 -7.54 -1.67 18.74
N GLU A 179 -8.49 -2.37 19.37
CA GLU A 179 -9.12 -1.93 20.61
C GLU A 179 -8.10 -1.83 21.75
N GLU A 180 -7.21 -2.82 21.87
CA GLU A 180 -6.12 -2.80 22.84
C GLU A 180 -5.17 -1.62 22.60
N ALA A 181 -4.87 -1.29 21.34
CA ALA A 181 -4.08 -0.11 21.00
C ALA A 181 -4.79 1.20 21.39
N LYS A 182 -6.10 1.32 21.13
CA LYS A 182 -6.91 2.47 21.56
C LYS A 182 -6.86 2.62 23.08
N GLY A 183 -7.15 1.55 23.82
CA GLY A 183 -7.15 1.56 25.28
C GLY A 183 -5.79 1.90 25.89
N ARG A 184 -4.69 1.34 25.37
CA ARG A 184 -3.34 1.71 25.82
C ARG A 184 -2.99 3.16 25.51
N THR A 185 -3.37 3.66 24.33
CA THR A 185 -3.13 5.06 23.95
C THR A 185 -3.88 6.01 24.87
N ASP A 186 -5.13 5.69 25.21
CA ASP A 186 -5.93 6.48 26.13
C ASP A 186 -5.32 6.53 27.53
N ILE A 187 -4.85 5.39 28.06
CA ILE A 187 -4.14 5.35 29.34
C ILE A 187 -2.91 6.26 29.29
N MET A 188 -2.06 6.11 28.28
CA MET A 188 -0.87 6.96 28.11
C MET A 188 -1.22 8.44 28.02
N LEU A 189 -2.30 8.80 27.32
CA LEU A 189 -2.73 10.18 27.17
C LEU A 189 -3.25 10.75 28.50
N THR A 190 -3.99 9.96 29.29
CA THR A 190 -4.43 10.38 30.63
C THR A 190 -3.26 10.59 31.59
N GLU A 191 -2.22 9.75 31.52
CA GLU A 191 -1.00 9.92 32.32
C GLU A 191 -0.22 11.17 31.90
N LYS A 192 -0.07 11.41 30.60
CA LYS A 192 0.54 12.62 30.07
C LYS A 192 -0.22 13.87 30.51
N ARG A 193 -1.56 13.86 30.47
CA ARG A 193 -2.43 14.94 30.99
C ARG A 193 -2.19 15.20 32.48
N LYS A 194 -2.11 14.14 33.29
CA LYS A 194 -1.77 14.26 34.72
C LYS A 194 -0.35 14.81 34.95
N LYS A 195 0.60 14.51 34.08
CA LYS A 195 1.98 15.02 34.15
C LYS A 195 2.06 16.49 33.71
N ALA A 196 1.42 16.86 32.61
CA ALA A 196 1.38 18.25 32.14
C ALA A 196 0.72 19.18 33.16
N LYS A 197 -0.32 18.70 33.87
CA LYS A 197 -0.92 19.42 35.00
C LYS A 197 0.05 19.63 36.16
N ARG A 198 0.94 18.66 36.44
CA ARG A 198 2.01 18.80 37.44
C ARG A 198 3.10 19.79 37.02
N GLU A 199 3.36 19.89 35.72
CA GLU A 199 4.38 20.77 35.13
C GLU A 199 3.85 22.17 34.74
N GLY A 200 2.57 22.46 35.00
CA GLY A 200 1.96 23.76 34.69
C GLY A 200 1.77 24.04 33.19
N LYS A 201 1.74 23.01 32.33
CA LYS A 201 1.43 23.13 30.90
C LYS A 201 -0.04 22.79 30.64
N ASP A 202 -0.79 23.75 30.11
CA ASP A 202 -2.25 23.63 29.87
C ASP A 202 -2.65 22.83 28.63
N ARG A 203 -1.75 22.63 27.66
CA ARG A 203 -2.04 21.85 26.44
C ARG A 203 -0.94 20.88 26.10
N ILE A 204 -1.32 19.65 25.77
CA ILE A 204 -0.41 18.63 25.25
C ILE A 204 -0.55 18.62 23.73
N PRO A 205 0.56 18.50 22.97
CA PRO A 205 0.51 18.40 21.51
C PRO A 205 -0.34 17.25 20.96
N GLU A 206 -0.75 16.28 21.76
CA GLU A 206 -1.54 15.08 21.38
C GLU A 206 -3.06 15.24 21.58
N ASP A 207 -3.54 16.44 21.95
CA ASP A 207 -4.97 16.78 21.94
C ASP A 207 -5.49 17.13 20.51
N ASP A 208 -4.60 17.20 19.52
CA ASP A 208 -4.95 17.30 18.11
C ASP A 208 -5.46 15.94 17.60
N PRO A 209 -6.69 15.87 17.03
CA PRO A 209 -7.28 14.62 16.54
C PRO A 209 -6.37 13.82 15.59
N ASP A 210 -5.56 14.49 14.78
CA ASP A 210 -4.70 13.79 13.80
C ASP A 210 -3.50 13.12 14.48
N LYS A 211 -2.96 13.73 15.53
CA LYS A 211 -1.86 13.14 16.31
C LYS A 211 -2.34 11.99 17.18
N TYR A 212 -3.57 12.06 17.68
CA TYR A 212 -4.21 10.94 18.39
C TYR A 212 -4.40 9.73 17.47
N LYS A 213 -4.94 9.94 16.26
CA LYS A 213 -5.03 8.88 15.23
C LYS A 213 -3.67 8.29 14.89
N HIS A 214 -2.65 9.13 14.74
CA HIS A 214 -1.29 8.67 14.48
C HIS A 214 -0.70 7.86 15.65
N ALA A 215 -0.94 8.27 16.89
CA ALA A 215 -0.48 7.52 18.07
C ALA A 215 -1.12 6.13 18.13
N ILE A 216 -2.44 6.03 17.90
CA ILE A 216 -3.13 4.73 17.79
C ILE A 216 -2.52 3.89 16.68
N TYR A 217 -2.30 4.47 15.50
CA TYR A 217 -1.68 3.78 14.37
C TYR A 217 -0.31 3.20 14.72
N VAL A 218 0.58 4.02 15.29
CA VAL A 218 1.94 3.59 15.67
C VAL A 218 1.89 2.47 16.70
N LEU A 219 1.03 2.59 17.70
CA LEU A 219 0.88 1.55 18.73
C LEU A 219 0.29 0.27 18.14
N THR A 220 -0.72 0.38 17.29
CA THR A 220 -1.33 -0.76 16.59
C THR A 220 -0.28 -1.54 15.80
N MET A 221 0.55 -0.84 15.00
CA MET A 221 1.67 -1.47 14.27
C MET A 221 2.62 -2.22 15.20
N LYS A 222 2.95 -1.62 16.36
CA LYS A 222 3.81 -2.25 17.36
C LYS A 222 3.19 -3.55 17.90
N LEU A 223 1.89 -3.55 18.21
CA LEU A 223 1.20 -4.74 18.72
C LEU A 223 1.13 -5.87 17.70
N PHE A 224 0.83 -5.57 16.43
CA PHE A 224 0.89 -6.59 15.38
C PHE A 224 2.30 -7.17 15.22
N ALA A 225 3.34 -6.34 15.28
CA ALA A 225 4.72 -6.81 15.24
C ALA A 225 5.10 -7.65 16.47
N ASP A 226 4.65 -7.29 17.66
CA ASP A 226 4.86 -8.04 18.90
C ASP A 226 4.18 -9.42 18.83
N MET A 227 2.95 -9.47 18.33
CA MET A 227 2.19 -10.71 18.13
C MET A 227 2.87 -11.64 17.13
N GLU A 228 3.37 -11.12 16.01
CA GLU A 228 4.09 -11.91 15.01
C GLU A 228 5.45 -12.40 15.54
N ARG A 229 6.17 -11.57 16.30
CA ARG A 229 7.40 -12.01 16.99
C ARG A 229 7.12 -13.18 17.93
N LYS A 230 6.12 -13.03 18.80
CA LYS A 230 5.69 -14.09 19.73
C LYS A 230 5.28 -15.36 19.01
N ARG A 231 4.64 -15.26 17.84
CA ARG A 231 4.27 -16.41 17.01
C ARG A 231 5.51 -17.13 16.45
N ARG A 232 6.52 -16.39 15.99
CA ARG A 232 7.77 -16.96 15.47
C ARG A 232 8.56 -17.64 16.57
N ASP A 233 8.71 -17.00 17.72
CA ASP A 233 9.43 -17.56 18.87
C ASP A 233 8.78 -18.85 19.36
N LEU A 234 7.43 -18.91 19.37
CA LEU A 234 6.71 -20.13 19.74
C LEU A 234 6.92 -21.24 18.69
N ALA A 235 6.84 -20.91 17.41
CA ALA A 235 7.05 -21.88 16.33
C ALA A 235 8.48 -22.45 16.32
N GLU A 236 9.47 -21.62 16.63
CA GLU A 236 10.87 -22.02 16.78
C GLU A 236 11.05 -22.97 17.96
N ARG A 237 10.49 -22.65 19.13
CA ARG A 237 10.52 -23.57 20.30
C ARG A 237 9.86 -24.90 20.02
N ASP A 238 8.70 -24.90 19.37
CA ASP A 238 8.00 -26.13 18.98
C ASP A 238 8.84 -26.96 18.00
N GLN A 239 9.52 -26.31 17.05
CA GLN A 239 10.41 -26.98 16.10
C GLN A 239 11.64 -27.57 16.79
N GLU A 240 12.25 -26.83 17.72
CA GLU A 240 13.37 -27.29 18.54
C GLU A 240 12.98 -28.45 19.45
N GLU A 241 11.79 -28.43 20.05
CA GLU A 241 11.28 -29.52 20.88
C GLU A 241 11.06 -30.79 20.03
N ARG A 242 10.45 -30.66 18.85
CA ARG A 242 10.30 -31.78 17.91
C ARG A 242 11.64 -32.32 17.42
N LYS A 243 12.64 -31.45 17.24
CA LYS A 243 13.99 -31.86 16.85
C LYS A 243 14.68 -32.63 17.98
N ARG A 244 14.65 -32.08 19.21
CA ARG A 244 15.20 -32.75 20.41
C ARG A 244 14.56 -34.10 20.67
N LYS A 245 13.24 -34.20 20.52
CA LYS A 245 12.53 -35.47 20.65
C LYS A 245 13.00 -36.52 19.64
N ARG A 246 13.14 -36.13 18.36
CA ARG A 246 13.65 -37.04 17.32
C ARG A 246 15.12 -37.42 17.55
N GLU A 247 15.95 -36.48 17.98
CA GLU A 247 17.35 -36.75 18.32
C GLU A 247 17.44 -37.76 19.49
N ALA A 248 16.61 -37.60 20.52
CA ALA A 248 16.53 -38.54 21.64
C ALA A 248 16.02 -39.93 21.23
N GLU A 249 15.01 -40.02 20.35
CA GLU A 249 14.53 -41.30 19.81
C GLU A 249 15.64 -42.02 19.01
N ILE A 250 16.42 -41.29 18.22
CA ILE A 250 17.56 -41.86 17.46
C ILE A 250 18.66 -42.33 18.42
N GLU A 251 19.00 -41.54 19.44
CA GLU A 251 20.00 -41.92 20.45
C GLU A 251 19.55 -43.17 21.23
N GLU A 252 18.28 -43.26 21.60
CA GLU A 252 17.72 -44.45 22.25
C GLU A 252 17.77 -45.69 21.33
N GLU A 253 17.47 -45.53 20.04
CA GLU A 253 17.63 -46.60 19.05
C GLU A 253 19.08 -47.04 18.89
N GLU A 254 20.04 -46.11 18.86
CA GLU A 254 21.46 -46.39 18.79
C GLU A 254 21.95 -47.10 20.05
N MET A 255 21.57 -46.62 21.23
CA MET A 255 21.87 -47.26 22.52
C MET A 255 21.30 -48.68 22.58
N ASN A 256 20.06 -48.87 22.11
CA ASN A 256 19.44 -50.19 22.03
C ASN A 256 20.16 -51.13 21.04
N LYS A 257 20.66 -50.61 19.91
CA LYS A 257 21.48 -51.39 18.95
C LYS A 257 22.81 -51.79 19.59
N VAL A 258 23.53 -50.85 20.20
CA VAL A 258 24.79 -51.10 20.90
C VAL A 258 24.60 -52.11 22.03
N GLN A 259 23.52 -51.99 22.82
CA GLN A 259 23.23 -52.92 23.90
C GLN A 259 22.90 -54.33 23.39
N LYS A 260 22.14 -54.44 22.29
CA LYS A 260 21.87 -55.73 21.64
C LYS A 260 23.15 -56.36 21.06
N GLU A 261 24.03 -55.56 20.46
CA GLU A 261 25.33 -56.04 19.97
C GLU A 261 26.24 -56.49 21.12
N TRP A 262 26.31 -55.72 22.20
CA TRP A 262 27.04 -56.10 23.40
C TRP A 262 26.52 -57.41 23.99
N GLN A 263 25.19 -57.56 24.11
CA GLN A 263 24.56 -58.78 24.62
C GLN A 263 24.92 -60.01 23.77
N LYS A 264 24.84 -59.89 22.43
CA LYS A 264 25.25 -60.97 21.51
C LYS A 264 26.73 -61.31 21.63
N ASN A 265 27.59 -60.30 21.71
CA ASN A 265 29.03 -60.51 21.89
C ASN A 265 29.34 -61.16 23.24
N PHE A 266 28.63 -60.77 24.31
CA PHE A 266 28.74 -61.37 25.62
C PHE A 266 28.29 -62.83 25.63
N GLU A 267 27.15 -63.15 25.00
CA GLU A 267 26.64 -64.52 24.85
C GLU A 267 27.62 -65.40 24.06
N ALA A 268 28.16 -64.89 22.94
CA ALA A 268 29.18 -65.59 22.16
C ALA A 268 30.47 -65.83 22.99
N TRP A 269 30.89 -64.86 23.81
CA TRP A 269 32.02 -65.03 24.73
C TRP A 269 31.75 -66.11 25.79
N VAL A 270 30.55 -66.11 26.38
CA VAL A 270 30.11 -67.13 27.35
C VAL A 270 30.16 -68.53 26.72
N ASP A 271 29.67 -68.69 25.50
CA ASP A 271 29.69 -69.98 24.80
C ASP A 271 31.10 -70.49 24.52
N VAL A 272 32.02 -69.60 24.13
CA VAL A 272 33.42 -69.97 23.89
C VAL A 272 34.17 -70.32 25.19
N VAL A 273 33.97 -69.55 26.26
CA VAL A 273 34.78 -69.65 27.48
C VAL A 273 34.21 -70.62 28.51
N ILE A 274 32.88 -70.65 28.69
CA ILE A 274 32.21 -71.45 29.74
C ILE A 274 31.71 -72.79 29.17
N ASN A 275 31.06 -72.78 28.00
CA ASN A 275 30.46 -73.99 27.44
C ASN A 275 31.45 -74.87 26.65
N GLY A 276 32.68 -74.40 26.43
CA GLY A 276 33.79 -75.23 25.94
C GLY A 276 33.58 -75.81 24.54
N VAL A 277 32.93 -75.08 23.63
CA VAL A 277 32.88 -75.49 22.22
C VAL A 277 34.25 -75.24 21.59
N ASN A 278 35.02 -76.32 21.42
CA ASN A 278 36.32 -76.31 20.77
C ASN A 278 36.13 -75.99 19.28
N ILE A 279 36.46 -74.76 18.87
CA ILE A 279 36.49 -74.37 17.46
C ILE A 279 37.63 -75.15 16.82
N SER A 280 37.29 -76.22 16.08
CA SER A 280 38.20 -77.05 15.28
C SER A 280 38.17 -76.62 13.82
#